data_AF-A0A9P1FFR7-F1
#
_entry.id   AF-A0A9P1FFR7-F1
#
_cell.length_a   1.000
_cell.length_b   1.000
_cell.length_c   1.000
_cell.angle_alpha   90.00
_cell.angle_beta   90.00
_cell.angle_gamma   90.00
#
_symmetry.space_group_name_H-M   'P 1'
#
loop_
_entity.id
_entity.type
_entity.pdbx_description
1 polymer ?
#
loop_
_entity_poly.entity_id
_entity_poly.type
_entity_poly.pdbx_seq_one_letter_code
_entity_poly.pdbx_strand_id
1 'polypeptide(L)'
;MFHEMEILRVLPKEDVTEFRLVSRQPSRRTVEVTLNSSCFRVMTDSQEGLKDQTFESFEQLLSALDGADAFGSRLCDLVSQQLAAEMAGSDEQQLR
;
A
#
# COMPACT_ATOMS: atom_id res chain seq x y z
N MET A 1 6.75 -2.28 2.83
CA MET A 1 6.36 -1.06 2.08
C MET A 1 6.54 -1.36 0.62
N PHE A 2 5.55 -1.06 -0.22
CA PHE A 2 5.68 -1.22 -1.67
C PHE A 2 6.65 -0.18 -2.24
N HIS A 3 7.41 -0.56 -3.25
CA HIS A 3 8.37 0.29 -3.93
C HIS A 3 7.63 1.19 -4.92
N GLU A 4 6.62 0.61 -5.56
CA GLU A 4 5.97 1.17 -6.72
C GLU A 4 4.51 0.72 -6.76
N MET A 5 3.65 1.66 -7.15
CA MET A 5 2.27 1.41 -7.53
C MET A 5 2.09 1.94 -8.94
N GLU A 6 1.72 1.06 -9.85
CA GLU A 6 1.54 1.37 -11.27
C GLU A 6 0.07 1.12 -11.65
N ILE A 7 -0.63 2.13 -12.16
CA ILE A 7 -1.97 1.94 -12.72
C ILE A 7 -1.80 1.30 -14.10
N LEU A 8 -2.29 0.07 -14.25
CA LEU A 8 -2.18 -0.69 -15.50
C LEU A 8 -3.30 -0.30 -16.47
N ARG A 9 -4.53 -0.22 -15.95
CA ARG A 9 -5.71 0.19 -16.73
C ARG A 9 -6.81 0.74 -15.84
N VAL A 10 -7.62 1.62 -16.42
CA VAL A 10 -8.88 2.09 -15.84
C VAL A 10 -9.99 1.69 -16.80
N LEU A 11 -11.05 1.06 -16.29
CA LEU A 11 -12.23 0.62 -17.02
C LEU A 11 -13.46 1.36 -16.44
N PRO A 12 -13.70 2.62 -16.85
CA PRO A 12 -14.73 3.47 -16.23
C PRO A 12 -16.15 2.92 -16.39
N LYS A 13 -16.41 2.19 -17.49
CA LYS A 13 -17.71 1.57 -17.77
C LYS A 13 -18.02 0.40 -16.82
N GLU A 14 -17.00 -0.18 -16.23
CA GLU A 14 -17.09 -1.36 -15.38
C GLU A 14 -16.85 -1.01 -13.90
N ASP A 15 -16.64 0.28 -13.58
CA ASP A 15 -16.24 0.75 -12.25
C ASP A 15 -15.00 0.01 -11.72
N VAL A 16 -14.04 -0.24 -12.61
CA VAL A 16 -12.87 -1.05 -12.32
C VAL A 16 -11.59 -0.28 -12.61
N THR A 17 -10.64 -0.34 -11.67
CA THR A 17 -9.25 0.10 -11.88
C THR A 17 -8.32 -1.06 -11.58
N GLU A 18 -7.35 -1.28 -12.46
CA GLU A 18 -6.31 -2.29 -12.23
C GLU A 18 -4.96 -1.63 -12.03
N PHE A 19 -4.25 -2.13 -11.03
CA PHE A 19 -2.94 -1.62 -10.67
C PHE A 19 -2.04 -2.74 -10.18
N ARG A 20 -0.74 -2.49 -10.25
CA ARG A 20 0.31 -3.38 -9.77
C ARG A 20 0.97 -2.78 -8.54
N LEU A 21 1.19 -3.62 -7.53
CA LEU A 21 2.01 -3.32 -6.37
C LEU A 21 3.29 -4.15 -6.44
N VAL A 22 4.43 -3.49 -6.21
CA VAL A 22 5.74 -4.16 -6.12
C VAL A 22 6.27 -4.01 -4.70
N SER A 23 6.60 -5.10 -4.01
CA SER A 23 7.17 -5.05 -2.67
C SER A 23 8.62 -4.56 -2.68
N ARG A 24 9.03 -3.79 -1.66
CA ARG A 24 10.45 -3.43 -1.43
C ARG A 24 11.28 -4.58 -0.82
N GLN A 25 10.65 -5.68 -0.42
CA GLN A 25 11.38 -6.83 0.11
C GLN A 25 12.36 -7.39 -0.94
N PRO A 26 13.45 -8.06 -0.54
CA PRO A 26 14.42 -8.63 -1.49
C PRO A 26 13.80 -9.56 -2.53
N SER A 27 12.68 -10.21 -2.18
CA SER A 27 11.90 -11.08 -3.04
C SER A 27 11.15 -10.35 -4.17
N ARG A 28 11.07 -9.01 -4.11
CA ARG A 28 10.38 -8.13 -5.09
C ARG A 28 9.00 -8.66 -5.52
N ARG A 29 8.25 -9.18 -4.55
CA ARG A 29 6.90 -9.74 -4.77
C ARG A 29 6.04 -8.75 -5.55
N THR A 30 5.42 -9.19 -6.63
CA THR A 30 4.50 -8.38 -7.42
C THR A 30 3.10 -8.92 -7.30
N VAL A 31 2.14 -8.01 -7.11
CA VAL A 31 0.72 -8.34 -7.01
C VAL A 31 -0.08 -7.40 -7.89
N GLU A 32 -0.91 -7.98 -8.75
CA GLU A 32 -1.84 -7.23 -9.59
C GLU A 32 -3.23 -7.30 -8.99
N VAL A 33 -3.89 -6.16 -8.91
CA VAL A 33 -5.12 -5.97 -8.16
C VAL A 33 -6.12 -5.23 -9.01
N THR A 34 -7.36 -5.71 -8.96
CA THR A 34 -8.54 -5.03 -9.48
C THR A 34 -9.27 -4.38 -8.31
N LEU A 35 -9.51 -3.08 -8.40
CA LEU A 35 -10.33 -2.31 -7.46
C LEU A 35 -11.64 -1.95 -8.12
N ASN A 36 -12.73 -2.17 -7.40
CA ASN A 36 -14.04 -1.58 -7.68
C ASN A 36 -14.62 -0.94 -6.41
N SER A 37 -15.83 -0.38 -6.49
CA SER A 37 -16.51 0.22 -5.33
C SER A 37 -16.72 -0.71 -4.13
N SER A 38 -16.59 -2.03 -4.29
CA SER A 38 -16.86 -3.01 -3.23
C SER A 38 -15.61 -3.57 -2.58
N CYS A 39 -14.51 -3.73 -3.31
CA CYS A 39 -13.32 -4.44 -2.81
C CYS A 39 -12.07 -4.26 -3.69
N PHE A 40 -10.96 -4.73 -3.13
CA PHE A 40 -9.70 -5.01 -3.81
C PHE A 40 -9.60 -6.52 -4.04
N ARG A 41 -9.58 -6.96 -5.30
CA ARG A 41 -9.38 -8.36 -5.67
C ARG A 41 -7.99 -8.57 -6.24
N VAL A 42 -7.26 -9.55 -5.71
CA VAL A 42 -5.96 -9.93 -6.24
C VAL A 42 -6.14 -10.85 -7.46
N MET A 43 -5.62 -10.43 -8.59
CA MET A 43 -5.67 -11.18 -9.86
C MET A 43 -4.48 -12.11 -10.01
N THR A 44 -3.30 -11.61 -9.67
CA THR A 44 -2.05 -12.36 -9.71
C THR A 44 -1.17 -12.00 -8.52
N ASP A 45 -0.39 -12.98 -8.07
CA ASP A 45 0.61 -12.81 -7.03
C ASP A 45 1.82 -13.67 -7.41
N SER A 46 2.99 -13.04 -7.54
CA SER A 46 4.22 -13.72 -7.95
C SER A 46 4.69 -14.81 -6.96
N GLN A 47 4.11 -14.85 -5.75
CA GLN A 47 4.38 -15.86 -4.73
C GLN A 47 3.16 -16.76 -4.46
N GLU A 48 2.10 -16.65 -5.25
CA GLU A 48 0.86 -17.45 -5.22
C GLU A 48 0.04 -17.43 -3.91
N GLY A 49 0.45 -16.65 -2.91
CA GLY A 49 -0.20 -16.65 -1.59
C GLY A 49 -1.55 -15.92 -1.53
N LEU A 50 -1.79 -14.94 -2.41
CA LEU A 50 -2.94 -14.04 -2.33
C LEU A 50 -3.87 -14.09 -3.55
N LYS A 51 -3.59 -14.95 -4.53
CA LYS A 51 -4.37 -15.03 -5.77
C LYS A 51 -5.86 -15.27 -5.45
N ASP A 52 -6.73 -14.54 -6.13
CA ASP A 52 -8.20 -14.57 -5.97
C ASP A 52 -8.74 -14.14 -4.60
N GLN A 53 -7.87 -13.70 -3.68
CA GLN A 53 -8.32 -13.12 -2.41
C GLN A 53 -8.94 -11.73 -2.63
N THR A 54 -9.86 -11.40 -1.73
CA THR A 54 -10.55 -10.10 -1.72
C THR A 54 -10.33 -9.41 -0.38
N PHE A 55 -10.14 -8.10 -0.44
CA PHE A 55 -9.92 -7.24 0.71
C PHE A 55 -10.88 -6.07 0.65
N GLU A 56 -11.43 -5.68 1.79
CA GLU A 56 -12.38 -4.57 1.90
C GLU A 56 -11.65 -3.21 1.89
N SER A 57 -10.37 -3.21 2.26
CA SER A 57 -9.58 -2.00 2.35
C SER A 57 -8.17 -2.20 1.80
N PHE A 58 -7.54 -1.08 1.43
CA PHE A 58 -6.17 -1.09 0.94
C PHE A 58 -5.19 -1.51 2.04
N GLU A 59 -5.45 -1.15 3.29
CA GLU A 59 -4.66 -1.53 4.47
C GLU A 59 -4.68 -3.04 4.71
N GLN A 60 -5.83 -3.70 4.52
CA GLN A 60 -5.93 -5.16 4.63
C GLN A 60 -5.08 -5.85 3.55
N LEU A 61 -5.16 -5.36 2.31
CA LEU A 61 -4.31 -5.82 1.20
C LEU A 61 -2.82 -5.63 1.52
N LEU A 62 -2.42 -4.45 2.00
CA LEU A 62 -1.03 -4.16 2.37
C LEU A 62 -0.55 -5.05 3.53
N SER A 63 -1.40 -5.30 4.52
CA SER A 63 -1.11 -6.20 5.64
C SER A 63 -0.89 -7.63 5.17
N ALA A 64 -1.67 -8.10 4.19
CA ALA A 64 -1.50 -9.43 3.60
C ALA A 64 -0.21 -9.55 2.76
N LEU A 65 0.25 -8.45 2.17
CA LEU A 65 1.48 -8.40 1.37
C LEU A 65 2.75 -8.44 2.22
N ASP A 66 2.80 -7.63 3.28
CA ASP A 66 4.01 -7.43 4.10
C ASP A 66 3.98 -8.20 5.43
N GLY A 67 2.84 -8.79 5.80
CA GLY A 67 2.58 -9.34 7.13
C GLY A 67 1.98 -8.30 8.07
N ALA A 68 0.93 -8.65 8.81
CA ALA A 68 0.16 -7.72 9.63
C ALA A 68 1.02 -6.95 10.66
N ASP A 69 1.99 -7.63 11.30
CA ASP A 69 2.90 -7.02 12.27
C ASP A 69 3.83 -5.97 11.64
N ALA A 70 4.23 -6.22 10.39
CA ALA A 70 5.11 -5.36 9.62
C ALA A 70 4.39 -4.11 9.08
N PHE A 71 3.08 -4.16 8.87
CA PHE A 71 2.30 -3.00 8.45
C PHE A 71 2.06 -2.04 9.62
N GLY A 72 1.58 -2.57 10.75
CA GLY A 72 1.27 -1.77 11.94
C GLY A 72 2.49 -1.02 12.50
N SER A 73 3.60 -1.74 12.74
CA SER A 73 4.83 -1.13 13.25
C SER A 73 5.35 -0.02 12.34
N ARG A 74 5.25 -0.18 11.02
CA ARG A 74 5.80 0.78 10.06
C ARG A 74 4.89 1.97 9.81
N LEU A 75 3.56 1.82 9.97
CA LEU A 75 2.63 2.96 9.98
C LEU A 75 2.90 3.84 11.21
N CYS A 76 3.13 3.23 12.37
CA CYS A 76 3.55 3.94 13.57
C CYS A 76 4.88 4.69 13.36
N ASP A 77 5.87 4.05 12.72
CA ASP A 77 7.14 4.71 12.39
C ASP A 77 6.97 5.91 11.47
N LEU A 78 6.13 5.79 10.43
CA LEU A 78 5.88 6.87 9.47
C LEU A 78 5.15 8.05 10.11
N VAL A 79 4.14 7.78 10.94
CA VAL A 79 3.42 8.81 11.71
C VAL A 79 4.37 9.48 12.71
N SER A 80 5.21 8.72 13.39
CA SER A 80 6.20 9.25 14.33
C SER A 80 7.23 10.14 13.64
N GLN A 81 7.68 9.75 12.44
CA GLN A 81 8.61 10.56 11.62
C GLN A 81 7.96 11.85 11.13
N GLN A 82 6.71 11.81 10.67
CA GLN A 82 6.00 13.03 10.24
C GLN A 82 5.77 13.98 11.42
N LEU A 83 5.32 13.48 12.57
CA LEU A 83 5.15 14.29 13.78
C LEU A 83 6.46 14.91 14.25
N ALA A 84 7.56 14.15 14.22
CA ALA A 84 8.88 14.66 14.55
C ALA A 84 9.36 15.75 13.56
N ALA A 85 9.05 15.60 12.27
CA ALA A 85 9.38 16.60 11.25
C ALA A 85 8.60 17.90 11.42
N GLU A 86 7.29 17.83 11.72
CA GLU A 86 6.46 19.01 12.02
C GLU A 86 6.90 19.72 13.31
N MET A 87 7.29 18.95 14.33
CA MET A 87 7.82 19.52 15.57
C MET A 87 9.19 20.18 15.35
N ALA A 88 10.08 19.57 14.58
CA ALA A 88 11.39 20.16 14.24
C ALA A 88 11.24 21.41 13.35
N GLY A 89 10.28 21.42 12.43
CA GLY A 89 9.98 22.59 11.58
C GLY A 89 9.32 23.75 12.36
N SER A 90 8.67 23.46 13.48
CA SER A 90 8.05 24.48 14.34
C SER A 90 9.08 25.25 15.19
N ASP A 91 10.22 24.65 15.53
CA ASP A 91 11.31 25.31 16.27
C ASP A 91 12.08 26.35 15.41
N GLU A 92 12.15 26.17 14.09
CA GLU A 92 12.85 27.11 13.19
C GLU A 92 12.06 28.40 12.90
N GLN A 93 10.75 28.44 13.16
CA GLN A 93 9.91 29.62 12.91
C GLN A 93 9.82 30.59 14.11
N GLN A 94 10.28 30.23 15.31
CA GLN A 94 10.27 31.13 16.48
C GLN A 94 11.58 31.91 16.70
N LEU A 95 12.61 31.69 15.88
CA LEU A 95 13.92 32.36 16.00
C LEU A 95 14.19 33.42 14.92
N ARG A 96 13.15 33.87 14.20
CA ARG A 96 13.23 35.00 13.26
C ARG A 96 12.40 36.19 13.69
#